data_AF-A0A378H1V2-F1
#
_entry.id   AF-A0A378H1V2-F1
#
_cell.length_a   1.000
_cell.length_b   1.000
_cell.length_c   1.000
_cell.angle_alpha   90.00
_cell.angle_beta   90.00
_cell.angle_gamma   90.00
#
_symmetry.space_group_name_H-M   'P 1'
#
loop_
_entity.id
_entity.type
_entity.pdbx_description
1 polymer ?
#
loop_
_entity_poly.entity_id
_entity_poly.type
_entity_poly.pdbx_seq_one_letter_code
_entity_poly.pdbx_strand_id
1 'polypeptide(L)'
;MLRSIATVSISGTLPEKLHAIAAAGYQGVEIFENDLLYYTGTPAEIRQLAADLGLKITLFQPFRDFEGASRAQFAANMARARRKFALMRELGCETLLLCSNVQPDCSADSELQVADLRALATLAEEEGIAIGYEALAWGTHVNRWQQAWERVRRVDSPALGLVLDSFHILARGDTLDALPSVPVEKITFVQLADAPYMKMDLLEWSRHFRCFPGQGELPLEAFAEQITRCGYRGPWSLEIFNDGFRASPNGATAKDGYRSLLWLEEQTRRRLPTCDADLFSPPPLPVYHGLEFIEFAASAAEAQRLGQHLQALGFQHEGSHRSRQVTLWRNGGARIVINHQPHSWAGPFLSTPRGIALRDGAAGRAQRVACRPRPRAGVCHLAGRRRAERNADPGDLRPRRQPYLSHRRRGGYLRARFSSA
;
A
#
# COMPACT_ATOMS: atom_id res chain seq x y z
N MET A 1 -8.79 8.32 -15.22
CA MET A 1 -7.30 8.45 -15.22
C MET A 1 -6.67 7.07 -15.17
N LEU A 2 -5.41 6.92 -15.59
CA LEU A 2 -4.70 5.63 -15.50
C LEU A 2 -4.37 5.31 -14.03
N ARG A 3 -4.82 4.15 -13.54
CA ARG A 3 -4.52 3.68 -12.17
C ARG A 3 -3.37 2.70 -12.19
N SER A 4 -2.36 2.96 -11.36
CA SER A 4 -1.15 2.15 -11.25
C SER A 4 -0.85 1.78 -9.81
N ILE A 5 0.05 0.81 -9.62
CA ILE A 5 0.57 0.41 -8.32
C ILE A 5 1.99 -0.15 -8.50
N ALA A 6 2.87 0.18 -7.56
CA ALA A 6 4.20 -0.39 -7.52
C ALA A 6 4.18 -1.84 -7.04
N THR A 7 4.99 -2.70 -7.66
CA THR A 7 5.11 -4.11 -7.25
C THR A 7 5.63 -4.26 -5.81
N VAL A 8 6.33 -3.26 -5.28
CA VAL A 8 6.76 -3.24 -3.87
C VAL A 8 5.60 -3.21 -2.87
N SER A 9 4.43 -2.73 -3.31
CA SER A 9 3.19 -2.64 -2.52
C SER A 9 2.49 -3.99 -2.33
N ILE A 10 2.89 -5.02 -3.10
CA ILE A 10 2.22 -6.33 -3.16
C ILE A 10 3.23 -7.43 -2.83
N SER A 11 2.79 -8.45 -2.09
CA SER A 11 3.57 -9.64 -1.74
C SER A 11 3.58 -10.70 -2.85
N GLY A 12 4.50 -11.66 -2.76
CA GLY A 12 4.61 -12.78 -3.71
C GLY A 12 5.69 -12.58 -4.78
N THR A 13 5.75 -13.53 -5.73
CA THR A 13 6.66 -13.45 -6.88
C THR A 13 6.17 -12.43 -7.91
N LEU A 14 7.07 -11.89 -8.75
CA LEU A 14 6.71 -10.88 -9.74
C LEU A 14 5.52 -11.29 -10.64
N PRO A 15 5.44 -12.51 -11.20
CA PRO A 15 4.26 -12.94 -11.96
C PRO A 15 2.97 -12.97 -11.13
N GLU A 16 3.01 -13.46 -9.89
CA GLU A 16 1.83 -13.49 -9.00
C GLU A 16 1.34 -12.08 -8.68
N LYS A 17 2.27 -11.13 -8.48
CA LYS A 17 1.94 -9.71 -8.28
C LYS A 17 1.22 -9.15 -9.50
N LEU A 18 1.75 -9.37 -10.71
CA LEU A 18 1.15 -8.87 -11.95
C LEU A 18 -0.26 -9.42 -12.17
N HIS A 19 -0.47 -10.72 -11.95
CA HIS A 19 -1.80 -11.32 -12.01
C HIS A 19 -2.78 -10.71 -10.99
N ALA A 20 -2.33 -10.50 -9.74
CA ALA A 20 -3.16 -9.89 -8.70
C ALA A 20 -3.52 -8.43 -9.03
N ILE A 21 -2.57 -7.67 -9.58
CA ILE A 21 -2.76 -6.27 -10.00
C ILE A 21 -3.76 -6.20 -11.16
N ALA A 22 -3.58 -7.00 -12.21
CA ALA A 22 -4.52 -7.04 -13.34
C ALA A 22 -5.93 -7.46 -12.88
N ALA A 23 -6.04 -8.52 -12.07
CA ALA A 23 -7.31 -9.00 -11.55
C ALA A 23 -8.03 -8.01 -10.61
N ALA A 24 -7.30 -7.08 -9.99
CA ALA A 24 -7.88 -6.00 -9.20
C ALA A 24 -8.43 -4.84 -10.06
N GLY A 25 -8.01 -4.75 -11.33
CA GLY A 25 -8.51 -3.78 -12.31
C GLY A 25 -7.58 -2.61 -12.58
N TYR A 26 -6.30 -2.66 -12.19
CA TYR A 26 -5.33 -1.63 -12.56
C TYR A 26 -5.02 -1.66 -14.06
N GLN A 27 -4.60 -0.52 -14.60
CA GLN A 27 -4.12 -0.39 -15.99
C GLN A 27 -2.60 -0.25 -16.05
N GLY A 28 -1.97 0.14 -14.95
CA GLY A 28 -0.53 0.37 -14.85
C GLY A 28 0.13 -0.42 -13.73
N VAL A 29 1.42 -0.63 -13.87
CA VAL A 29 2.30 -1.17 -12.84
C VAL A 29 3.65 -0.47 -12.85
N GLU A 30 4.18 -0.17 -11.66
CA GLU A 30 5.57 0.23 -11.50
C GLU A 30 6.41 -1.00 -11.14
N ILE A 31 7.46 -1.27 -11.91
CA ILE A 31 8.34 -2.39 -11.64
C ILE A 31 9.43 -1.94 -10.66
N PHE A 32 9.39 -2.53 -9.46
CA PHE A 32 10.45 -2.36 -8.48
C PHE A 32 11.63 -3.27 -8.82
N GLU A 33 12.84 -2.70 -8.98
CA GLU A 33 14.05 -3.39 -9.45
C GLU A 33 14.35 -4.67 -8.68
N ASN A 34 14.11 -4.66 -7.37
CA ASN A 34 14.35 -5.83 -6.52
C ASN A 34 13.50 -7.04 -6.95
N ASP A 35 12.28 -6.84 -7.45
CA ASP A 35 11.45 -7.93 -7.94
C ASP A 35 12.00 -8.56 -9.23
N LEU A 36 12.73 -7.79 -10.06
CA LEU A 36 13.44 -8.35 -11.21
C LEU A 36 14.68 -9.13 -10.77
N LEU A 37 15.39 -8.69 -9.74
CA LEU A 37 16.58 -9.40 -9.23
C LEU A 37 16.24 -10.80 -8.70
N TYR A 38 15.06 -10.99 -8.12
CA TYR A 38 14.59 -12.29 -7.64
C TYR A 38 13.81 -13.10 -8.69
N TYR A 39 13.48 -12.50 -9.84
CA TYR A 39 12.82 -13.19 -10.93
C TYR A 39 13.85 -14.01 -11.72
N THR A 40 13.55 -15.29 -11.95
CA THR A 40 14.47 -16.21 -12.64
C THR A 40 14.38 -16.12 -14.17
N GLY A 41 13.40 -15.40 -14.70
CA GLY A 41 13.21 -15.18 -16.13
C GLY A 41 13.86 -13.89 -16.63
N THR A 42 13.45 -13.45 -17.82
CA THR A 42 13.99 -12.26 -18.48
C THR A 42 13.07 -11.04 -18.36
N PRO A 43 13.62 -9.82 -18.47
CA PRO A 43 12.81 -8.60 -18.51
C PRO A 43 11.80 -8.60 -19.68
N ALA A 44 12.16 -9.20 -20.82
CA ALA A 44 11.27 -9.34 -21.97
C ALA A 44 10.05 -10.25 -21.68
N GLU A 45 10.22 -11.29 -20.87
CA GLU A 45 9.09 -12.13 -20.41
C GLU A 45 8.14 -11.34 -19.50
N ILE A 46 8.67 -10.46 -18.64
CA ILE A 46 7.85 -9.56 -17.82
C ILE A 46 7.08 -8.56 -18.67
N ARG A 47 7.71 -8.00 -19.72
CA ARG A 47 7.04 -7.16 -20.70
C ARG A 47 5.88 -7.90 -21.38
N GLN A 48 6.12 -9.13 -21.84
CA GLN A 48 5.09 -9.94 -22.49
C GLN A 48 3.94 -10.26 -21.53
N LEU A 49 4.25 -10.67 -20.30
CA LEU A 49 3.24 -10.97 -19.29
C LEU A 49 2.39 -9.73 -18.94
N ALA A 50 3.02 -8.55 -18.80
CA ALA A 50 2.29 -7.32 -18.58
C ALA A 50 1.34 -7.01 -19.74
N ALA A 51 1.80 -7.17 -20.99
CA ALA A 51 0.98 -6.99 -22.18
C ALA A 51 -0.20 -7.97 -22.25
N ASP A 52 0.03 -9.26 -21.99
CA ASP A 52 -1.01 -10.31 -21.97
C ASP A 52 -2.09 -10.03 -20.91
N LEU A 53 -1.71 -9.36 -19.83
CA LEU A 53 -2.61 -8.96 -18.75
C LEU A 53 -3.25 -7.57 -18.96
N GLY A 54 -2.93 -6.88 -20.06
CA GLY A 54 -3.43 -5.53 -20.33
C GLY A 54 -2.85 -4.45 -19.41
N LEU A 55 -1.68 -4.69 -18.82
CA LEU A 55 -0.96 -3.75 -17.95
C LEU A 55 0.11 -2.99 -18.72
N LYS A 56 0.10 -1.66 -18.60
CA LYS A 56 1.22 -0.81 -19.00
C LYS A 56 2.27 -0.81 -17.89
N ILE A 57 3.54 -1.08 -18.22
CA ILE A 57 4.64 -0.79 -17.29
C ILE A 57 4.87 0.72 -17.31
N THR A 58 4.40 1.40 -16.27
CA THR A 58 4.32 2.87 -16.23
C THR A 58 5.58 3.53 -15.67
N LEU A 59 6.37 2.80 -14.90
CA LEU A 59 7.57 3.31 -14.25
C LEU A 59 8.52 2.15 -13.91
N PHE A 60 9.82 2.37 -14.09
CA PHE A 60 10.86 1.51 -13.53
C PHE A 60 11.53 2.25 -12.37
N GLN A 61 11.67 1.57 -11.23
CA GLN A 61 12.19 2.22 -10.02
C GLN A 61 12.90 1.23 -9.08
N PRO A 62 13.78 1.70 -8.19
CA PRO A 62 14.34 3.05 -8.11
C PRO A 62 15.69 3.15 -8.82
N PHE A 63 16.10 4.36 -9.17
CA PHE A 63 17.50 4.73 -9.35
C PHE A 63 17.92 5.62 -8.17
N ARG A 64 19.08 5.35 -7.56
CA ARG A 64 19.49 5.95 -6.29
C ARG A 64 20.91 6.50 -6.38
N ASP A 65 21.19 7.48 -5.53
CA ASP A 65 22.53 7.99 -5.23
C ASP A 65 23.28 8.44 -6.49
N PHE A 66 22.69 9.40 -7.22
CA PHE A 66 23.22 9.87 -8.50
C PHE A 66 23.88 11.25 -8.41
N GLU A 67 23.11 12.29 -8.13
CA GLU A 67 23.54 13.68 -8.17
C GLU A 67 24.44 14.03 -6.97
N GLY A 68 25.43 14.88 -7.20
CA GLY A 68 26.36 15.30 -6.14
C GLY A 68 27.35 14.21 -5.72
N ALA A 69 27.43 13.09 -6.45
CA ALA A 69 28.42 12.05 -6.18
C ALA A 69 29.86 12.57 -6.39
N SER A 70 30.85 11.89 -5.80
CA SER A 70 32.26 12.17 -6.14
C SER A 70 32.47 11.96 -7.64
N ARG A 71 33.44 12.65 -8.25
CA ARG A 71 33.66 12.56 -9.72
C ARG A 71 34.00 11.15 -10.18
N ALA A 72 34.67 10.35 -9.36
CA ALA A 72 34.92 8.93 -9.62
C ALA A 72 33.62 8.11 -9.60
N GLN A 73 32.75 8.30 -8.61
CA GLN A 73 31.45 7.65 -8.54
C GLN A 73 30.52 8.10 -9.66
N PHE A 74 30.58 9.37 -10.08
CA PHE A 74 29.75 9.91 -11.15
C PHE A 74 29.94 9.15 -12.47
N ALA A 75 31.18 8.84 -12.86
CA ALA A 75 31.45 8.04 -14.05
C ALA A 75 30.84 6.62 -13.94
N ALA A 76 30.95 5.98 -12.78
CA ALA A 76 30.33 4.68 -12.53
C ALA A 76 28.78 4.75 -12.53
N ASN A 77 28.22 5.85 -12.01
CA ASN A 77 26.79 6.13 -12.00
C ASN A 77 26.25 6.32 -13.42
N MET A 78 26.96 7.03 -14.29
CA MET A 78 26.61 7.14 -15.71
C MET A 78 26.63 5.80 -16.42
N ALA A 79 27.62 4.94 -16.15
CA ALA A 79 27.64 3.58 -16.68
C ALA A 79 26.46 2.74 -16.15
N ARG A 80 26.07 2.93 -14.88
CA ARG A 80 24.89 2.28 -14.28
C ARG A 80 23.58 2.76 -14.91
N ALA A 81 23.46 4.05 -15.22
CA ALA A 81 22.32 4.61 -15.94
C ALA A 81 22.17 3.98 -17.34
N ARG A 82 23.25 3.88 -18.12
CA ARG A 82 23.24 3.21 -19.43
C ARG A 82 22.73 1.76 -19.35
N ARG A 83 23.16 1.00 -18.34
CA ARG A 83 22.67 -0.37 -18.11
C ARG A 83 21.18 -0.40 -17.74
N LYS A 84 20.72 0.54 -16.91
CA LYS A 84 19.29 0.65 -16.57
C LYS A 84 18.45 1.02 -17.80
N PHE A 85 18.90 1.92 -18.66
CA PHE A 85 18.20 2.24 -19.91
C PHE A 85 18.12 1.04 -20.86
N ALA A 86 19.20 0.26 -20.98
CA ALA A 86 19.16 -0.99 -21.75
C ALA A 86 18.12 -1.98 -21.19
N LEU A 87 18.09 -2.17 -19.87
CA LEU A 87 17.09 -3.00 -19.18
C LEU A 87 15.65 -2.49 -19.41
N MET A 88 15.45 -1.17 -19.33
CA MET A 88 14.15 -0.54 -19.55
C MET A 88 13.63 -0.75 -20.97
N ARG A 89 14.50 -0.76 -21.99
CA ARG A 89 14.12 -1.11 -23.37
C ARG A 89 13.60 -2.55 -23.48
N GLU A 90 14.22 -3.49 -22.77
CA GLU A 90 13.73 -4.88 -22.71
C GLU A 90 12.36 -4.97 -22.01
N LEU A 91 12.19 -4.23 -20.91
CA LEU A 91 10.91 -4.10 -20.20
C LEU A 91 9.84 -3.37 -21.01
N GLY A 92 10.22 -2.55 -22.00
CA GLY A 92 9.30 -1.65 -22.70
C GLY A 92 8.79 -0.51 -21.80
N CYS A 93 9.64 -0.02 -20.89
CA CYS A 93 9.34 1.10 -20.00
C CYS A 93 10.15 2.33 -20.42
N GLU A 94 9.50 3.49 -20.47
CA GLU A 94 10.11 4.75 -20.92
C GLU A 94 10.29 5.74 -19.76
N THR A 95 9.92 5.39 -18.53
CA THR A 95 9.99 6.29 -17.37
C THR A 95 10.80 5.69 -16.25
N LEU A 96 11.85 6.40 -15.81
CA LEU A 96 12.71 6.03 -14.69
C LEU A 96 12.48 6.95 -13.50
N LEU A 97 12.30 6.40 -12.30
CA LEU A 97 12.33 7.18 -11.06
C LEU A 97 13.76 7.29 -10.55
N LEU A 98 14.24 8.52 -10.38
CA LEU A 98 15.48 8.84 -9.69
C LEU A 98 15.16 9.46 -8.32
N CYS A 99 15.47 8.74 -7.25
CA CYS A 99 15.40 9.27 -5.88
C CYS A 99 16.58 10.21 -5.62
N SER A 100 16.35 11.27 -4.84
CA SER A 100 17.42 12.14 -4.33
C SER A 100 18.46 11.38 -3.52
N ASN A 101 19.70 11.85 -3.60
CA ASN A 101 20.86 11.21 -2.99
C ASN A 101 20.77 11.23 -1.46
N VAL A 102 21.04 10.08 -0.83
CA VAL A 102 21.02 9.90 0.63
C VAL A 102 22.42 9.65 1.21
N GLN A 103 23.46 9.63 0.37
CA GLN A 103 24.82 9.41 0.83
C GLN A 103 25.29 10.58 1.69
N PRO A 104 25.93 10.35 2.85
CA PRO A 104 26.38 11.42 3.74
C PRO A 104 27.45 12.33 3.12
N ASP A 105 28.25 11.79 2.20
CA ASP A 105 29.39 12.46 1.55
C ASP A 105 29.04 13.07 0.19
N CYS A 106 27.76 13.04 -0.23
CA CYS A 106 27.36 13.71 -1.46
C CYS A 106 27.48 15.23 -1.32
N SER A 107 27.84 15.88 -2.42
CA SER A 107 28.09 17.32 -2.47
C SER A 107 26.83 18.14 -2.25
N ALA A 108 26.93 19.14 -1.37
CA ALA A 108 25.89 20.16 -1.17
C ALA A 108 25.86 21.22 -2.29
N ASP A 109 26.86 21.24 -3.18
CA ASP A 109 26.96 22.21 -4.26
C ASP A 109 25.85 21.99 -5.30
N SER A 110 24.91 22.94 -5.35
CA SER A 110 23.78 22.90 -6.28
C SER A 110 24.22 22.97 -7.74
N GLU A 111 25.33 23.65 -8.06
CA GLU A 111 25.83 23.71 -9.44
C GLU A 111 26.27 22.33 -9.91
N LEU A 112 26.97 21.60 -9.04
CA LEU A 112 27.40 20.24 -9.31
C LEU A 112 26.20 19.29 -9.47
N GLN A 113 25.21 19.39 -8.58
CA GLN A 113 23.98 18.58 -8.67
C GLN A 113 23.24 18.84 -9.99
N VAL A 114 23.09 20.11 -10.38
CA VAL A 114 22.46 20.49 -11.65
C VAL A 114 23.28 20.01 -12.86
N ALA A 115 24.61 20.10 -12.82
CA ALA A 115 25.47 19.59 -13.88
C ALA A 115 25.36 18.07 -14.03
N ASP A 116 25.32 17.33 -12.92
CA ASP A 116 25.15 15.87 -12.91
C ASP A 116 23.78 15.48 -13.51
N LEU A 117 22.70 16.09 -13.01
CA LEU A 117 21.35 15.84 -13.50
C LEU A 117 21.21 16.19 -14.98
N ARG A 118 21.86 17.27 -15.46
CA ARG A 118 21.88 17.63 -16.88
C ARG A 118 22.55 16.57 -17.73
N ALA A 119 23.71 16.05 -17.31
CA ALA A 119 24.38 14.99 -18.04
C ALA A 119 23.54 13.69 -18.11
N LEU A 120 22.81 13.38 -17.04
CA LEU A 120 21.88 12.24 -17.05
C LEU A 120 20.67 12.49 -17.98
N ALA A 121 20.11 13.70 -17.93
CA ALA A 121 18.99 14.09 -18.77
C ALA A 121 19.34 14.08 -20.26
N THR A 122 20.53 14.57 -20.65
CA THR A 122 21.02 14.46 -22.03
C THR A 122 21.09 13.01 -22.51
N LEU A 123 21.61 12.10 -21.68
CA LEU A 123 21.62 10.68 -22.02
C LEU A 123 20.19 10.11 -22.13
N ALA A 124 19.28 10.54 -21.27
CA ALA A 124 17.90 10.08 -21.29
C ALA A 124 17.15 10.54 -22.55
N GLU A 125 17.39 11.77 -23.02
CA GLU A 125 16.87 12.27 -24.30
C GLU A 125 17.35 11.43 -25.48
N GLU A 126 18.64 11.11 -25.54
CA GLU A 126 19.23 10.26 -26.60
C GLU A 126 18.58 8.87 -26.66
N GLU A 127 18.13 8.36 -25.51
CA GLU A 127 17.57 7.02 -25.34
C GLU A 127 16.03 6.99 -25.31
N GLY A 128 15.37 8.16 -25.44
CA GLY A 128 13.91 8.27 -25.38
C GLY A 128 13.32 7.94 -23.98
N ILE A 129 14.09 8.19 -22.92
CA ILE A 129 13.69 7.94 -21.53
C ILE A 129 13.31 9.26 -20.85
N ALA A 130 12.20 9.26 -20.13
CA ALA A 130 11.82 10.32 -19.20
C ALA A 130 12.27 9.95 -17.77
N ILE A 131 12.94 10.88 -17.10
CA ILE A 131 13.36 10.76 -15.71
C ILE A 131 12.42 11.59 -14.84
N GLY A 132 11.82 10.94 -13.85
CA GLY A 132 11.16 11.61 -12.75
C GLY A 132 12.12 11.72 -11.56
N TYR A 133 12.47 12.93 -11.16
CA TYR A 133 13.28 13.20 -9.97
C TYR A 133 12.39 13.33 -8.73
N GLU A 134 12.65 12.48 -7.73
CA GLU A 134 11.87 12.38 -6.50
C GLU A 134 12.69 12.88 -5.30
N ALA A 135 12.15 13.83 -4.54
CA ALA A 135 12.75 14.24 -3.28
C ALA A 135 12.34 13.28 -2.16
N LEU A 136 13.25 12.39 -1.76
CA LEU A 136 13.06 11.58 -0.55
C LEU A 136 13.03 12.48 0.68
N ALA A 137 12.11 12.24 1.61
CA ALA A 137 11.97 13.04 2.83
C ALA A 137 13.24 13.06 3.73
N TRP A 138 14.15 12.11 3.52
CA TRP A 138 15.46 11.97 4.18
C TRP A 138 16.65 12.14 3.23
N GLY A 139 16.44 12.70 2.03
CA GLY A 139 17.54 13.05 1.12
C GLY A 139 18.54 14.00 1.79
N THR A 140 19.83 13.83 1.52
CA THR A 140 20.89 14.57 2.22
C THR A 140 20.77 16.08 1.96
N HIS A 141 20.62 16.48 0.69
CA HIS A 141 20.53 17.89 0.28
C HIS A 141 19.21 18.26 -0.40
N VAL A 142 18.53 17.29 -1.00
CA VAL A 142 17.23 17.47 -1.65
C VAL A 142 16.22 16.57 -0.96
N ASN A 143 15.43 17.16 -0.07
CA ASN A 143 14.44 16.46 0.75
C ASN A 143 13.09 17.17 0.84
N ARG A 144 12.88 18.15 -0.05
CA ARG A 144 11.60 18.80 -0.30
C ARG A 144 11.36 18.88 -1.79
N TRP A 145 10.11 18.74 -2.22
CA TRP A 145 9.77 18.72 -3.63
C TRP A 145 10.11 20.04 -4.35
N GLN A 146 10.07 21.19 -3.64
CA GLN A 146 10.46 22.48 -4.18
C GLN A 146 11.97 22.55 -4.49
N GLN A 147 12.79 21.86 -3.70
CA GLN A 147 14.22 21.75 -3.99
C GLN A 147 14.41 20.91 -5.26
N ALA A 148 13.75 19.75 -5.37
CA ALA A 148 13.79 18.96 -6.60
C ALA A 148 13.33 19.80 -7.81
N TRP A 149 12.24 20.57 -7.67
CA TRP A 149 11.77 21.47 -8.73
C TRP A 149 12.82 22.49 -9.14
N GLU A 150 13.53 23.11 -8.19
CA GLU A 150 14.58 24.07 -8.50
C GLU A 150 15.70 23.44 -9.36
N ARG A 151 16.08 22.18 -9.08
CA ARG A 151 17.11 21.48 -9.88
C ARG A 151 16.56 21.14 -11.27
N VAL A 152 15.36 20.57 -11.34
CA VAL A 152 14.68 20.23 -12.61
C VAL A 152 14.54 21.46 -13.50
N ARG A 153 14.09 22.59 -12.94
CA ARG A 153 13.91 23.87 -13.65
C ARG A 153 15.23 24.42 -14.19
N ARG A 154 16.35 24.24 -13.48
CA ARG A 154 17.68 24.72 -13.92
C ARG A 154 18.36 23.81 -14.94
N VAL A 155 18.07 22.51 -14.89
CA VAL A 155 18.49 21.58 -15.93
C VAL A 155 17.77 21.90 -17.24
N ASP A 156 16.47 22.20 -17.15
CA ASP A 156 15.60 22.59 -18.26
C ASP A 156 15.61 21.60 -19.45
N SER A 157 15.54 20.31 -19.14
CA SER A 157 15.46 19.24 -20.15
C SER A 157 14.03 18.71 -20.29
N PRO A 158 13.54 18.39 -21.50
CA PRO A 158 12.27 17.68 -21.69
C PRO A 158 12.28 16.26 -21.12
N ALA A 159 13.44 15.62 -20.96
CA ALA A 159 13.57 14.28 -20.39
C ALA A 159 13.67 14.27 -18.86
N LEU A 160 13.64 15.43 -18.18
CA LEU A 160 13.71 15.51 -16.73
C LEU A 160 12.53 16.29 -16.16
N GLY A 161 11.77 15.63 -15.29
CA GLY A 161 10.67 16.21 -14.53
C GLY A 161 10.65 15.73 -13.08
N LEU A 162 9.51 15.90 -12.41
CA LEU A 162 9.28 15.59 -11.01
C LEU A 162 8.45 14.33 -10.84
N VAL A 163 8.80 13.55 -9.81
CA VAL A 163 7.86 12.65 -9.16
C VAL A 163 7.35 13.33 -7.89
N LEU A 164 6.03 13.42 -7.76
CA LEU A 164 5.39 13.88 -6.53
C LEU A 164 4.89 12.65 -5.75
N ASP A 165 5.59 12.29 -4.68
CA ASP A 165 5.15 11.29 -3.72
C ASP A 165 4.45 11.98 -2.54
N SER A 166 3.19 11.59 -2.27
CA SER A 166 2.40 12.23 -1.23
C SER A 166 2.93 11.98 0.17
N PHE A 167 3.55 10.83 0.45
CA PHE A 167 4.14 10.57 1.76
C PHE A 167 5.35 11.48 1.99
N HIS A 168 6.27 11.56 1.04
CA HIS A 168 7.49 12.38 1.19
C HIS A 168 7.20 13.86 1.42
N ILE A 169 6.15 14.37 0.78
CA ILE A 169 5.70 15.75 0.92
C ILE A 169 4.95 15.94 2.24
N LEU A 170 3.89 15.15 2.48
CA LEU A 170 2.97 15.39 3.59
C LEU A 170 3.54 14.96 4.95
N ALA A 171 4.38 13.92 5.01
CA ALA A 171 5.02 13.48 6.27
C ALA A 171 5.97 14.53 6.85
N ARG A 172 6.50 15.41 6.00
CA ARG A 172 7.31 16.57 6.41
C ARG A 172 6.49 17.80 6.81
N GLY A 173 5.17 17.75 6.63
CA GLY A 173 4.27 18.89 6.79
C GLY A 173 4.32 19.87 5.62
N ASP A 174 4.88 19.49 4.48
CA ASP A 174 4.81 20.32 3.27
C ASP A 174 3.44 20.20 2.58
N THR A 175 3.14 21.20 1.76
CA THR A 175 1.94 21.27 0.92
C THR A 175 2.33 21.42 -0.55
N LEU A 176 1.34 21.35 -1.42
CA LEU A 176 1.48 21.61 -2.86
C LEU A 176 1.05 23.04 -3.24
N ASP A 177 1.05 23.99 -2.29
CA ASP A 177 0.54 25.35 -2.56
C ASP A 177 1.36 26.09 -3.64
N ALA A 178 2.64 25.77 -3.79
CA ALA A 178 3.51 26.31 -4.84
C ALA A 178 3.41 25.56 -6.19
N LEU A 179 2.62 24.49 -6.29
CA LEU A 179 2.50 23.67 -7.50
C LEU A 179 2.03 24.45 -8.74
N PRO A 180 1.16 25.49 -8.66
CA PRO A 180 0.79 26.28 -9.83
C PRO A 180 1.96 26.96 -10.56
N SER A 181 3.14 27.06 -9.94
CA SER A 181 4.37 27.58 -10.57
C SER A 181 5.15 26.54 -11.39
N VAL A 182 4.75 25.26 -11.32
CA VAL A 182 5.37 24.15 -12.04
C VAL A 182 4.55 23.88 -13.31
N PRO A 183 5.16 23.91 -14.51
CA PRO A 183 4.50 23.46 -15.73
C PRO A 183 4.07 22.00 -15.59
N VAL A 184 2.83 21.68 -15.97
CA VAL A 184 2.24 20.36 -15.74
C VAL A 184 3.03 19.24 -16.43
N GLU A 185 3.63 19.54 -17.57
CA GLU A 185 4.49 18.64 -18.34
C GLU A 185 5.79 18.28 -17.61
N LYS A 186 6.19 19.06 -16.60
CA LYS A 186 7.31 18.75 -15.72
C LYS A 186 6.91 17.84 -14.56
N ILE A 187 5.65 17.46 -14.42
CA ILE A 187 5.20 16.45 -13.45
C ILE A 187 5.16 15.10 -14.20
N THR A 188 6.25 14.36 -14.13
CA THR A 188 6.42 13.08 -14.86
C THR A 188 5.57 11.97 -14.25
N PHE A 189 5.41 11.97 -12.92
CA PHE A 189 4.71 10.89 -12.22
C PHE A 189 4.15 11.34 -10.86
N VAL A 190 3.13 10.63 -10.37
CA VAL A 190 2.55 10.83 -9.04
C VAL A 190 2.43 9.49 -8.32
N GLN A 191 2.98 9.43 -7.11
CA GLN A 191 2.84 8.32 -6.19
C GLN A 191 2.01 8.73 -4.98
N LEU A 192 1.02 7.92 -4.65
CA LEU A 192 0.05 8.15 -3.60
C LEU A 192 0.27 7.12 -2.50
N ALA A 193 0.60 7.62 -1.34
CA ALA A 193 0.79 6.88 -0.11
C ALA A 193 0.23 7.70 1.05
N ASP A 194 -0.65 7.07 1.82
CA ASP A 194 -1.15 7.59 3.09
C ASP A 194 -0.30 7.01 4.24
N ALA A 195 -0.47 7.53 5.44
CA ALA A 195 0.12 6.94 6.64
C ALA A 195 -0.60 7.44 7.91
N PRO A 196 -0.69 6.63 8.98
CA PRO A 196 -1.11 7.12 10.28
C PRO A 196 -0.03 8.06 10.85
N TYR A 197 -0.41 9.08 11.62
CA TYR A 197 0.55 9.97 12.25
C TYR A 197 1.37 9.22 13.29
N MET A 198 2.68 9.15 13.06
CA MET A 198 3.63 8.55 13.99
C MET A 198 4.72 9.54 14.36
N LYS A 199 5.02 9.64 15.66
CA LYS A 199 6.18 10.40 16.15
C LYS A 199 7.42 9.52 16.09
N MET A 200 8.02 9.38 14.92
CA MET A 200 9.25 8.62 14.69
C MET A 200 10.06 9.18 13.52
N ASP A 201 11.22 8.59 13.28
CA ASP A 201 12.04 8.90 12.11
C ASP A 201 11.29 8.68 10.79
N LEU A 202 11.48 9.57 9.81
CA LEU A 202 10.74 9.56 8.54
C LEU A 202 11.06 8.35 7.67
N LEU A 203 12.30 7.85 7.69
CA LEU A 203 12.70 6.68 6.91
C LEU A 203 12.02 5.42 7.47
N GLU A 204 12.05 5.26 8.78
CA GLU A 204 11.38 4.14 9.46
C GLU A 204 9.86 4.24 9.28
N TRP A 205 9.29 5.43 9.41
CA TRP A 205 7.86 5.65 9.18
C TRP A 205 7.46 5.23 7.75
N SER A 206 8.24 5.68 6.76
CA SER A 206 8.00 5.36 5.35
C SER A 206 8.12 3.88 5.03
N ARG A 207 9.09 3.17 5.63
CA ARG A 207 9.40 1.77 5.28
C ARG A 207 8.41 0.76 5.83
N HIS A 208 7.70 1.13 6.90
CA HIS A 208 6.92 0.20 7.69
C HIS A 208 5.43 0.52 7.75
N PHE A 209 5.05 1.80 7.62
CA PHE A 209 3.69 2.23 7.98
C PHE A 209 2.97 3.06 6.92
N ARG A 210 3.48 3.15 5.69
CA ARG A 210 2.65 3.65 4.57
C ARG A 210 1.39 2.78 4.46
N CYS A 211 0.27 3.35 4.08
CA CYS A 211 -0.99 2.63 3.84
C CYS A 211 -1.71 3.24 2.63
N PHE A 212 -2.77 2.57 2.17
CA PHE A 212 -3.53 3.07 1.03
C PHE A 212 -4.33 4.34 1.38
N PRO A 213 -4.61 5.21 0.40
CA PRO A 213 -5.46 6.39 0.59
C PRO A 213 -6.73 6.15 1.42
N GLY A 214 -6.93 6.98 2.44
CA GLY A 214 -8.10 6.91 3.33
C GLY A 214 -7.95 5.90 4.48
N GLN A 215 -6.81 5.23 4.59
CA GLN A 215 -6.47 4.36 5.72
C GLN A 215 -5.52 5.02 6.72
N GLY A 216 -4.96 6.18 6.38
CA GLY A 216 -4.07 6.95 7.24
C GLY A 216 -4.72 8.26 7.67
N GLU A 217 -3.86 9.24 7.97
CA GLU A 217 -4.25 10.55 8.49
C GLU A 217 -3.59 11.70 7.73
N LEU A 218 -2.81 11.41 6.68
CA LEU A 218 -2.20 12.45 5.85
C LEU A 218 -3.28 13.15 5.00
N PRO A 219 -3.15 14.47 4.70
CA PRO A 219 -4.16 15.23 3.98
C PRO A 219 -4.16 14.95 2.46
N LEU A 220 -4.35 13.69 2.07
CA LEU A 220 -4.28 13.22 0.68
C LEU A 220 -5.36 13.83 -0.21
N GLU A 221 -6.55 14.14 0.33
CA GLU A 221 -7.61 14.79 -0.44
C GLU A 221 -7.15 16.15 -0.98
N ALA A 222 -6.49 16.95 -0.14
CA ALA A 222 -5.95 18.25 -0.54
C ALA A 222 -4.81 18.09 -1.56
N PHE A 223 -3.96 17.07 -1.38
CA PHE A 223 -2.90 16.74 -2.33
C PHE A 223 -3.47 16.38 -3.71
N ALA A 224 -4.44 15.46 -3.75
CA ALA A 224 -5.10 14.99 -4.95
C ALA A 224 -5.88 16.11 -5.67
N GLU A 225 -6.51 17.00 -4.90
CA GLU A 225 -7.15 18.22 -5.40
C GLU A 225 -6.15 19.12 -6.13
N GLN A 226 -4.98 19.40 -5.54
CA GLN A 226 -3.98 20.31 -6.14
C GLN A 226 -3.39 19.74 -7.44
N ILE A 227 -3.01 18.47 -7.47
CA ILE A 227 -2.48 17.84 -8.70
C ILE A 227 -3.56 17.78 -9.81
N THR A 228 -4.82 17.55 -9.45
CA THR A 228 -5.90 17.52 -10.44
C THR A 228 -6.18 18.90 -11.00
N ARG A 229 -6.20 19.91 -10.11
CA ARG A 229 -6.43 21.32 -10.45
C ARG A 229 -5.32 21.90 -11.32
N CYS A 230 -4.05 21.52 -11.10
CA CYS A 230 -2.95 22.00 -11.95
C CYS A 230 -2.96 21.38 -13.36
N GLY A 231 -3.87 20.44 -13.63
CA GLY A 231 -4.06 19.84 -14.95
C GLY A 231 -3.35 18.51 -15.15
N TYR A 232 -2.72 17.92 -14.13
CA TYR A 232 -2.07 16.62 -14.27
C TYR A 232 -3.10 15.54 -14.61
N ARG A 233 -2.86 14.79 -15.69
CA ARG A 233 -3.71 13.67 -16.16
C ARG A 233 -2.92 12.36 -16.33
N GLY A 234 -1.67 12.34 -15.86
CA GLY A 234 -0.84 11.13 -15.86
C GLY A 234 -1.32 10.09 -14.85
N PRO A 235 -0.56 8.99 -14.67
CA PRO A 235 -0.91 7.92 -13.75
C PRO A 235 -1.08 8.41 -12.31
N TRP A 236 -2.11 7.90 -11.64
CA TRP A 236 -2.21 7.89 -10.18
C TRP A 236 -1.75 6.53 -9.70
N SER A 237 -0.57 6.49 -9.10
CA SER A 237 0.06 5.24 -8.71
C SER A 237 0.15 5.09 -7.21
N LEU A 238 0.11 3.86 -6.71
CA LEU A 238 0.25 3.54 -5.28
C LEU A 238 1.65 2.98 -4.98
N GLU A 239 2.38 3.61 -4.07
CA GLU A 239 3.69 3.12 -3.62
C GLU A 239 3.70 2.93 -2.09
N ILE A 240 3.51 1.69 -1.64
CA ILE A 240 3.28 1.40 -0.22
C ILE A 240 4.33 0.43 0.31
N PHE A 241 5.24 0.92 1.15
CA PHE A 241 6.10 0.08 1.96
C PHE A 241 5.42 -0.21 3.31
N ASN A 242 4.88 -1.42 3.45
CA ASN A 242 4.17 -1.83 4.67
C ASN A 242 4.40 -3.31 4.98
N ASP A 243 4.89 -3.61 6.18
CA ASP A 243 5.20 -4.99 6.59
C ASP A 243 3.96 -5.86 6.72
N GLY A 244 2.85 -5.28 7.15
CA GLY A 244 1.55 -5.96 7.20
C GLY A 244 1.07 -6.36 5.80
N PHE A 245 1.28 -5.51 4.80
CA PHE A 245 0.90 -5.82 3.41
C PHE A 245 1.81 -6.87 2.80
N ARG A 246 3.11 -6.84 3.12
CA ARG A 246 4.07 -7.90 2.73
C ARG A 246 3.69 -9.28 3.29
N ALA A 247 3.07 -9.32 4.46
CA ALA A 247 2.57 -10.55 5.07
C ALA A 247 1.13 -10.93 4.66
N SER A 248 0.45 -10.11 3.86
CA SER A 248 -0.95 -10.30 3.48
C SER A 248 -1.10 -10.98 2.11
N PRO A 249 -2.24 -11.64 1.82
CA PRO A 249 -2.53 -12.20 0.50
C PRO A 249 -2.58 -11.12 -0.58
N ASN A 250 -1.80 -11.30 -1.65
CA ASN A 250 -1.64 -10.34 -2.75
C ASN A 250 -2.95 -9.85 -3.37
N GLY A 251 -3.90 -10.75 -3.67
CA GLY A 251 -5.15 -10.40 -4.33
C GLY A 251 -6.09 -9.54 -3.48
N ALA A 252 -6.08 -9.71 -2.15
CA ALA A 252 -6.86 -8.85 -1.26
C ALA A 252 -6.23 -7.46 -1.16
N THR A 253 -4.91 -7.40 -0.97
CA THR A 253 -4.14 -6.14 -0.91
C THR A 253 -4.30 -5.33 -2.20
N ALA A 254 -4.19 -5.96 -3.38
CA ALA A 254 -4.37 -5.29 -4.66
C ALA A 254 -5.77 -4.68 -4.81
N LYS A 255 -6.82 -5.43 -4.44
CA LYS A 255 -8.22 -4.94 -4.47
C LYS A 255 -8.47 -3.79 -3.51
N ASP A 256 -7.89 -3.84 -2.32
CA ASP A 256 -8.02 -2.76 -1.34
C ASP A 256 -7.29 -1.49 -1.81
N GLY A 257 -6.10 -1.63 -2.41
CA GLY A 257 -5.44 -0.52 -3.08
C GLY A 257 -6.30 0.07 -4.21
N TYR A 258 -6.90 -0.77 -5.05
CA TYR A 258 -7.72 -0.28 -6.16
C TYR A 258 -8.95 0.49 -5.63
N ARG A 259 -9.60 -0.04 -4.59
CA ARG A 259 -10.71 0.62 -3.91
C ARG A 259 -10.31 1.98 -3.32
N SER A 260 -9.09 2.09 -2.78
CA SER A 260 -8.59 3.35 -2.22
C SER A 260 -8.41 4.45 -3.28
N LEU A 261 -7.97 4.10 -4.49
CA LEU A 261 -7.89 5.05 -5.61
C LEU A 261 -9.28 5.52 -6.02
N LEU A 262 -10.25 4.61 -6.14
CA LEU A 262 -11.64 4.98 -6.43
C LEU A 262 -12.22 5.93 -5.37
N TRP A 263 -11.95 5.64 -4.10
CA TRP A 263 -12.36 6.51 -2.98
C TRP A 263 -11.71 7.89 -3.06
N LEU A 264 -10.40 7.96 -3.34
CA LEU A 264 -9.69 9.23 -3.45
C LEU A 264 -10.16 10.06 -4.65
N GLU A 265 -10.42 9.41 -5.79
CA GLU A 265 -11.01 10.06 -6.96
C GLU A 265 -12.41 10.61 -6.67
N GLU A 266 -13.25 9.86 -5.95
CA GLU A 266 -14.56 10.33 -5.48
C GLU A 266 -14.42 11.57 -4.58
N GLN A 267 -13.52 11.55 -3.59
CA GLN A 267 -13.28 12.72 -2.73
C GLN A 267 -12.76 13.91 -3.54
N THR A 268 -11.86 13.67 -4.48
CA THR A 268 -11.29 14.71 -5.35
C THR A 268 -12.38 15.36 -6.21
N ARG A 269 -13.29 14.57 -6.80
CA ARG A 269 -14.42 15.12 -7.57
C ARG A 269 -15.36 15.96 -6.71
N ARG A 270 -15.62 15.55 -5.46
CA ARG A 270 -16.46 16.35 -4.54
C ARG A 270 -15.84 17.72 -4.25
N ARG A 271 -14.51 17.80 -4.20
CA ARG A 271 -13.76 19.05 -3.98
C ARG A 271 -13.59 19.87 -5.26
N LEU A 272 -13.68 19.23 -6.42
CA LEU A 272 -13.56 19.85 -7.75
C LEU A 272 -14.77 19.52 -8.65
N PRO A 273 -15.97 20.04 -8.36
CA PRO A 273 -17.19 19.66 -9.06
C PRO A 273 -17.18 20.00 -10.57
N THR A 274 -16.34 20.96 -10.99
CA THR A 274 -16.24 21.43 -12.38
C THR A 274 -14.97 20.95 -13.10
N CYS A 275 -14.26 19.92 -12.60
CA CYS A 275 -13.06 19.41 -13.29
C CYS A 275 -13.40 18.49 -14.48
N ASP A 276 -12.59 18.56 -15.52
CA ASP A 276 -12.62 17.70 -16.71
C ASP A 276 -11.85 16.37 -16.51
N ALA A 277 -11.22 16.17 -15.36
CA ALA A 277 -10.53 14.93 -15.04
C ALA A 277 -11.52 13.74 -15.00
N ASP A 278 -11.14 12.64 -15.65
CA ASP A 278 -11.85 11.36 -15.58
C ASP A 278 -11.61 10.70 -14.20
N LEU A 279 -12.35 11.19 -13.21
CA LEU A 279 -12.38 10.66 -11.85
C LEU A 279 -13.51 9.62 -11.72
N PHE A 280 -13.47 8.76 -10.72
CA PHE A 280 -14.58 7.90 -10.34
C PHE A 280 -15.79 8.71 -9.81
N SER A 281 -17.01 8.31 -10.17
CA SER A 281 -18.26 8.90 -9.67
C SER A 281 -19.22 7.77 -9.29
N PRO A 282 -19.21 7.32 -8.02
CA PRO A 282 -20.17 6.32 -7.58
C PRO A 282 -21.58 6.92 -7.46
N PRO A 283 -22.64 6.08 -7.44
CA PRO A 283 -23.97 6.51 -7.02
C PRO A 283 -23.93 7.16 -5.62
N PRO A 284 -24.83 8.11 -5.32
CA PRO A 284 -24.91 8.73 -4.00
C PRO A 284 -25.15 7.68 -2.91
N LEU A 285 -24.53 7.87 -1.76
CA LEU A 285 -24.75 7.00 -0.60
C LEU A 285 -26.18 7.15 -0.09
N PRO A 286 -26.80 6.06 0.42
CA PRO A 286 -28.10 6.15 1.07
C PRO A 286 -28.02 6.96 2.36
N VAL A 287 -29.13 7.59 2.74
CA VAL A 287 -29.25 8.30 4.02
C VAL A 287 -29.36 7.26 5.14
N TYR A 288 -28.43 7.31 6.09
CA TYR A 288 -28.44 6.44 7.26
C TYR A 288 -29.43 6.95 8.31
N HIS A 289 -30.50 6.19 8.55
CA HIS A 289 -31.55 6.53 9.53
C HIS A 289 -31.33 5.92 10.92
N GLY A 290 -30.21 5.20 11.12
CA GLY A 290 -29.90 4.51 12.36
C GLY A 290 -29.81 3.00 12.19
N LEU A 291 -29.46 2.33 13.29
CA LEU A 291 -29.27 0.89 13.31
C LEU A 291 -30.63 0.19 13.41
N GLU A 292 -30.99 -0.60 12.39
CA GLU A 292 -32.29 -1.28 12.40
C GLU A 292 -32.29 -2.47 13.37
N PHE A 293 -31.26 -3.32 13.30
CA PHE A 293 -30.99 -4.38 14.28
C PHE A 293 -29.53 -4.86 14.24
N ILE A 294 -29.12 -5.55 15.31
CA ILE A 294 -27.87 -6.32 15.37
C ILE A 294 -28.19 -7.82 15.29
N GLU A 295 -27.60 -8.54 14.35
CA GLU A 295 -27.74 -9.99 14.25
C GLU A 295 -26.51 -10.72 14.83
N PHE A 296 -26.75 -11.59 15.80
CA PHE A 296 -25.76 -12.51 16.37
C PHE A 296 -25.97 -13.91 15.81
N ALA A 297 -24.89 -14.49 15.27
CA ALA A 297 -24.83 -15.92 15.00
C ALA A 297 -24.41 -16.65 16.29
N ALA A 298 -25.19 -17.63 16.72
CA ALA A 298 -24.94 -18.35 17.96
C ALA A 298 -25.31 -19.82 17.84
N SER A 299 -24.65 -20.71 18.60
CA SER A 299 -25.16 -22.06 18.82
C SER A 299 -26.42 -22.00 19.68
N ALA A 300 -27.22 -23.07 19.73
CA ALA A 300 -28.42 -23.09 20.58
C ALA A 300 -28.11 -22.76 22.05
N ALA A 301 -27.00 -23.28 22.59
CA ALA A 301 -26.57 -23.01 23.97
C ALA A 301 -26.10 -21.56 24.17
N GLU A 302 -25.39 -20.98 23.19
CA GLU A 302 -25.00 -19.56 23.22
C GLU A 302 -26.19 -18.64 23.08
N ALA A 303 -27.17 -18.99 22.24
CA ALA A 303 -28.39 -18.21 22.05
C ALA A 303 -29.19 -18.11 23.36
N GLN A 304 -29.30 -19.22 24.10
CA GLN A 304 -29.95 -19.24 25.40
C GLN A 304 -29.22 -18.34 26.42
N ARG A 305 -27.89 -18.45 26.51
CA ARG A 305 -27.08 -17.60 27.41
C ARG A 305 -27.14 -16.12 27.02
N LEU A 306 -27.06 -15.81 25.73
CA LEU A 306 -27.16 -14.45 25.24
C LEU A 306 -28.53 -13.86 25.53
N GLY A 307 -29.62 -14.62 25.34
CA GLY A 307 -30.97 -14.20 25.70
C GLY A 307 -31.11 -13.84 27.19
N GLN A 308 -30.53 -14.65 28.09
CA GLN A 308 -30.50 -14.36 29.53
C GLN A 308 -29.75 -13.05 29.84
N HIS A 309 -28.61 -12.82 29.20
CA HIS A 309 -27.86 -11.56 29.35
C HIS A 309 -28.63 -10.36 28.82
N LEU A 310 -29.29 -10.50 27.67
CA LEU A 310 -30.13 -9.43 27.10
C LEU A 310 -31.29 -9.09 28.03
N GLN A 311 -31.94 -10.10 28.62
CA GLN A 311 -33.00 -9.89 29.60
C GLN A 311 -32.51 -9.13 30.83
N ALA A 312 -31.33 -9.46 31.35
CA ALA A 312 -30.71 -8.73 32.45
C ALA A 312 -30.38 -7.27 32.09
N LEU A 313 -30.14 -6.97 30.81
CA LEU A 313 -29.94 -5.62 30.27
C LEU A 313 -31.26 -4.90 29.92
N GLY A 314 -32.41 -5.48 30.26
CA GLY A 314 -33.73 -4.90 30.04
C GLY A 314 -34.31 -5.12 28.64
N PHE A 315 -33.69 -5.94 27.79
CA PHE A 315 -34.32 -6.39 26.56
C PHE A 315 -35.41 -7.41 26.84
N GLN A 316 -36.52 -7.29 26.13
CA GLN A 316 -37.63 -8.24 26.18
C GLN A 316 -37.60 -9.12 24.93
N HIS A 317 -37.93 -10.40 25.09
CA HIS A 317 -38.18 -11.28 23.96
C HIS A 317 -39.46 -10.82 23.26
N GLU A 318 -39.33 -10.28 22.05
CA GLU A 318 -40.44 -9.75 21.25
C GLU A 318 -41.08 -10.85 20.39
N GLY A 319 -40.30 -11.84 19.97
CA GLY A 319 -40.84 -12.99 19.26
C GLY A 319 -39.81 -13.95 18.70
N SER A 320 -40.33 -15.06 18.17
CA SER A 320 -39.55 -16.08 17.47
C SER A 320 -39.93 -16.10 15.99
N HIS A 321 -38.96 -16.33 15.13
CA HIS A 321 -39.18 -16.41 13.69
C HIS A 321 -40.06 -17.63 13.35
N ARG A 322 -41.00 -17.46 12.40
CA ARG A 322 -42.06 -18.43 12.11
C ARG A 322 -41.56 -19.81 11.66
N SER A 323 -40.43 -19.85 10.97
CA SER A 323 -39.91 -21.05 10.30
C SER A 323 -38.42 -21.31 10.54
N ARG A 324 -37.75 -20.49 11.36
CA ARG A 324 -36.30 -20.57 11.57
C ARG A 324 -36.00 -20.41 13.06
N GLN A 325 -34.88 -20.96 13.47
CA GLN A 325 -34.33 -20.86 14.82
C GLN A 325 -33.70 -19.47 15.04
N VAL A 326 -34.55 -18.44 15.06
CA VAL A 326 -34.17 -17.03 15.21
C VAL A 326 -35.11 -16.38 16.20
N THR A 327 -34.57 -15.58 17.14
CA THR A 327 -35.35 -14.82 18.12
C THR A 327 -35.06 -13.34 18.02
N LEU A 328 -36.09 -12.51 18.26
CA LEU A 328 -36.02 -11.05 18.28
C LEU A 328 -36.14 -10.55 19.71
N TRP A 329 -35.24 -9.66 20.08
CA TRP A 329 -35.15 -9.04 21.39
C TRP A 329 -35.16 -7.53 21.24
N ARG A 330 -35.92 -6.84 22.09
CA ARG A 330 -36.10 -5.39 21.97
C ARG A 330 -36.02 -4.67 23.31
N ASN A 331 -35.37 -3.51 23.31
CA ASN A 331 -35.39 -2.54 24.41
C ASN A 331 -35.55 -1.13 23.81
N GLY A 332 -36.75 -0.56 23.90
CA GLY A 332 -37.08 0.70 23.23
C GLY A 332 -36.91 0.61 21.70
N GLY A 333 -36.03 1.43 21.14
CA GLY A 333 -35.67 1.42 19.72
C GLY A 333 -34.60 0.39 19.34
N ALA A 334 -33.88 -0.19 20.30
CA ALA A 334 -32.82 -1.16 20.03
C ALA A 334 -33.40 -2.55 19.74
N ARG A 335 -32.94 -3.19 18.66
CA ARG A 335 -33.38 -4.52 18.23
C ARG A 335 -32.18 -5.45 18.07
N ILE A 336 -32.28 -6.65 18.63
CA ILE A 336 -31.27 -7.69 18.55
C ILE A 336 -31.91 -8.97 18.03
N VAL A 337 -31.30 -9.54 17.00
CA VAL A 337 -31.69 -10.81 16.40
C VAL A 337 -30.67 -11.87 16.80
N ILE A 338 -31.11 -12.93 17.47
CA ILE A 338 -30.25 -14.09 17.78
C ILE A 338 -30.60 -15.22 16.82
N ASN A 339 -29.70 -15.51 15.90
CA ASN A 339 -29.84 -16.55 14.89
C ASN A 339 -29.02 -17.78 15.28
N HIS A 340 -29.71 -18.87 15.63
CA HIS A 340 -29.11 -20.18 15.92
C HIS A 340 -29.51 -21.26 14.92
N GLN A 341 -29.98 -20.86 13.74
CA GLN A 341 -30.33 -21.77 12.66
C GLN A 341 -29.09 -22.54 12.15
N PRO A 342 -29.10 -23.88 12.20
CA PRO A 342 -28.05 -24.72 11.62
C PRO A 342 -27.90 -24.46 10.11
N HIS A 343 -26.68 -24.48 9.60
CA HIS A 343 -26.36 -24.27 8.18
C HIS A 343 -26.94 -22.98 7.58
N SER A 344 -27.20 -21.97 8.42
CA SER A 344 -27.60 -20.66 7.94
C SER A 344 -26.44 -19.95 7.24
N TRP A 345 -26.74 -18.91 6.46
CA TRP A 345 -25.73 -17.96 5.96
C TRP A 345 -24.91 -17.33 7.09
N ALA A 346 -25.43 -17.33 8.33
CA ALA A 346 -24.73 -16.89 9.52
C ALA A 346 -23.79 -17.96 10.13
N GLY A 347 -23.84 -19.20 9.64
CA GLY A 347 -23.03 -20.34 10.09
C GLY A 347 -21.51 -20.13 10.05
N PRO A 348 -20.91 -19.58 8.99
CA PRO A 348 -19.48 -19.29 8.94
C PRO A 348 -19.01 -18.27 9.99
N PHE A 349 -19.91 -17.47 10.57
CA PHE A 349 -19.59 -16.47 11.60
C PHE A 349 -19.39 -17.10 12.99
N LEU A 350 -19.83 -18.35 13.22
CA LEU A 350 -19.57 -19.11 14.44
C LEU A 350 -18.11 -19.57 14.58
N SER A 351 -17.42 -19.82 13.47
CA SER A 351 -16.00 -20.23 13.46
C SER A 351 -15.01 -19.10 13.77
N THR A 352 -15.48 -17.88 14.02
CA THR A 352 -14.64 -16.74 14.38
C THR A 352 -15.12 -16.20 15.73
N PRO A 353 -14.26 -16.02 16.74
CA PRO A 353 -14.71 -15.48 18.02
C PRO A 353 -15.21 -14.04 17.81
N ARG A 354 -16.52 -13.82 17.96
CA ARG A 354 -17.24 -12.51 17.94
C ARG A 354 -17.58 -11.92 16.56
N GLY A 355 -18.33 -12.64 15.73
CA GLY A 355 -18.96 -12.07 14.54
C GLY A 355 -20.24 -11.29 14.87
N ILE A 356 -20.29 -9.99 14.55
CA ILE A 356 -21.51 -9.17 14.57
C ILE A 356 -21.89 -8.87 13.11
N ALA A 357 -23.14 -9.13 12.73
CA ALA A 357 -23.70 -8.67 11.46
C ALA A 357 -24.62 -7.47 11.69
N LEU A 358 -24.33 -6.35 11.02
CA LEU A 358 -25.18 -5.16 11.02
C LEU A 358 -25.98 -5.12 9.72
N ARG A 359 -27.27 -4.82 9.80
CA ARG A 359 -28.11 -4.54 8.63
C ARG A 359 -28.69 -3.13 8.71
N ASP A 360 -28.63 -2.43 7.58
CA ASP A 360 -29.37 -1.19 7.34
C ASP A 360 -30.66 -1.52 6.57
N GLY A 361 -31.76 -0.85 6.93
CA GLY A 361 -33.09 -1.07 6.37
C GLY A 361 -33.27 -0.55 4.93
N ALA A 362 -32.40 0.35 4.45
CA ALA A 362 -32.54 0.98 3.13
C ALA A 362 -31.82 0.24 1.97
N ALA A 363 -30.86 -0.63 2.27
CA ALA A 363 -30.16 -1.41 1.26
C ALA A 363 -29.83 -2.78 1.87
N GLY A 364 -30.35 -3.86 1.29
CA GLY A 364 -30.21 -5.24 1.80
C GLY A 364 -28.79 -5.82 1.81
N ARG A 365 -27.74 -5.05 2.11
CA ARG A 365 -26.36 -5.48 2.29
C ARG A 365 -26.04 -5.61 3.78
N ALA A 366 -25.72 -6.82 4.23
CA ALA A 366 -25.12 -7.04 5.54
C ALA A 366 -23.64 -6.60 5.51
N GLN A 367 -23.21 -5.77 6.45
CA GLN A 367 -21.79 -5.43 6.65
C GLN A 367 -21.21 -6.23 7.82
N ARG A 368 -20.00 -6.78 7.61
CA ARG A 368 -19.18 -7.43 8.63
C ARG A 368 -18.49 -6.35 9.45
N VAL A 369 -18.81 -6.24 10.74
CA VAL A 369 -17.99 -5.45 11.68
C VAL A 369 -17.24 -6.44 12.57
N ALA A 370 -15.94 -6.59 12.31
CA ALA A 370 -15.05 -7.24 13.25
C ALA A 370 -14.67 -6.20 14.31
N CYS A 371 -15.16 -6.35 15.54
CA CYS A 371 -14.64 -5.61 16.68
C CYS A 371 -13.21 -6.08 16.97
N ARG A 372 -12.21 -5.48 16.31
CA ARG A 372 -10.82 -5.56 16.78
C ARG A 372 -10.73 -4.73 18.07
N PRO A 373 -10.23 -5.27 19.19
CA PRO A 373 -9.83 -4.40 20.29
C PRO A 373 -8.79 -3.42 19.75
N ARG A 374 -9.01 -2.10 19.92
CA ARG A 374 -7.93 -1.13 19.80
C ARG A 374 -6.80 -1.63 20.71
N PRO A 375 -5.55 -1.78 20.24
CA PRO A 375 -4.46 -2.00 21.17
C PRO A 375 -4.46 -0.78 22.10
N ARG A 376 -4.76 -1.01 23.39
CA ARG A 376 -4.34 -0.06 24.42
C ARG A 376 -2.84 0.11 24.21
N ALA A 377 -2.38 1.35 24.12
CA ALA A 377 -0.97 1.69 24.05
C ALA A 377 -0.21 0.90 25.12
N GLY A 378 0.43 -0.19 24.69
CA GLY A 378 1.23 -1.04 25.55
C GLY A 378 2.57 -0.36 25.69
N VAL A 379 2.77 0.29 26.83
CA VAL A 379 4.10 0.63 27.33
C VAL A 379 4.90 -0.68 27.33
N CYS A 380 5.86 -0.77 26.41
CA CYS A 380 6.74 -1.92 26.29
C CYS A 380 7.70 -1.88 27.48
N HIS A 381 7.35 -2.54 28.58
CA HIS A 381 8.32 -2.85 29.63
C HIS A 381 9.29 -3.90 29.10
N LEU A 382 10.42 -3.44 28.59
CA LEU A 382 11.63 -4.25 28.41
C LEU A 382 12.07 -4.75 29.79
N ALA A 383 11.75 -6.01 30.09
CA ALA A 383 12.31 -6.70 31.23
C ALA A 383 13.82 -6.92 30.99
N GLY A 384 14.62 -6.02 31.56
CA GLY A 384 16.07 -6.13 31.57
C GLY A 384 16.52 -7.40 32.28
N ARG A 385 17.12 -8.33 31.53
CA ARG A 385 18.03 -9.31 32.11
C ARG A 385 19.41 -8.66 32.22
N ARG A 386 19.75 -8.22 33.44
CA ARG A 386 21.12 -7.90 33.82
C ARG A 386 22.01 -9.13 33.57
N ARG A 387 23.00 -9.01 32.69
CA ARG A 387 24.22 -9.83 32.76
C ARG A 387 25.38 -8.88 32.98
N ALA A 388 26.10 -9.14 34.06
CA ALA A 388 27.25 -8.37 34.50
C ALA A 388 28.38 -8.42 33.48
N GLU A 389 29.00 -7.27 33.29
CA GLU A 389 30.26 -7.06 32.59
C GLU A 389 31.39 -7.81 33.30
N ARG A 390 32.20 -8.56 32.53
CA ARG A 390 33.63 -8.73 32.79
C ARG A 390 34.38 -8.81 31.44
N ASN A 391 35.35 -7.92 31.31
CA ASN A 391 36.34 -7.82 30.24
C ASN A 391 37.14 -9.13 30.06
N ALA A 392 37.45 -9.50 28.82
CA ALA A 392 38.76 -10.01 28.37
C ALA A 392 38.83 -10.17 26.83
N ASP A 393 40.04 -9.92 26.32
CA ASP A 393 40.57 -9.73 24.95
C ASP A 393 40.37 -10.90 23.93
N PRO A 394 40.66 -10.68 22.62
CA PRO A 394 40.27 -11.54 21.51
C PRO A 394 41.31 -12.62 21.18
N GLY A 395 40.85 -13.82 20.85
CA GLY A 395 41.71 -14.88 20.35
C GLY A 395 40.93 -16.12 19.90
N ASP A 396 41.06 -16.43 18.61
CA ASP A 396 40.97 -17.77 18.02
C ASP A 396 39.58 -18.44 17.89
N LEU A 397 38.99 -18.37 16.68
CA LEU A 397 37.82 -19.15 16.29
C LEU A 397 38.20 -20.18 15.21
N ARG A 398 38.42 -21.42 15.63
CA ARG A 398 38.32 -22.62 14.76
C ARG A 398 36.91 -23.24 14.84
N PRO A 399 36.38 -23.81 13.74
CA PRO A 399 35.00 -24.27 13.68
C PRO A 399 34.82 -25.69 14.26
N ARG A 400 33.80 -25.88 15.11
CA ARG A 400 33.32 -27.21 15.52
C ARG A 400 32.05 -27.59 14.77
N ARG A 401 32.11 -28.77 14.13
CA ARG A 401 31.03 -29.46 13.42
C ARG A 401 29.92 -29.92 14.37
N GLN A 402 28.67 -29.88 13.92
CA GLN A 402 27.55 -30.65 14.48
C GLN A 402 26.97 -31.59 13.41
N PRO A 403 26.52 -32.81 13.78
CA PRO A 403 26.16 -33.84 12.81
C PRO A 403 24.69 -33.84 12.38
N TYR A 404 24.48 -34.34 11.16
CA TYR A 404 23.22 -34.66 10.49
C TYR A 404 22.41 -35.72 11.22
N LEU A 405 21.07 -35.56 11.25
CA LEU A 405 20.11 -36.67 11.35
C LEU A 405 18.97 -36.48 10.36
N SER A 406 18.84 -37.46 9.48
CA SER A 406 17.84 -37.62 8.42
C SER A 406 16.62 -38.39 8.92
N HIS A 407 15.41 -38.03 8.49
CA HIS A 407 14.29 -38.98 8.47
C HIS A 407 13.46 -38.90 7.18
N ARG A 408 13.33 -40.08 6.55
CA ARG A 408 12.50 -40.39 5.38
C ARG A 408 11.07 -40.77 5.79
N ARG A 409 10.17 -40.48 4.84
CA ARG A 409 8.74 -40.83 4.64
C ARG A 409 8.26 -42.22 5.11
N ARG A 410 6.98 -42.28 5.50
CA ARG A 410 5.87 -43.22 5.16
C ARG A 410 4.57 -42.54 5.69
N GLY A 411 3.42 -42.40 5.02
CA GLY A 411 2.64 -43.31 4.19
C GLY A 411 1.40 -43.76 4.99
N GLY A 412 0.18 -43.36 4.63
CA GLY A 412 -1.05 -43.88 5.25
C GLY A 412 -2.33 -43.05 5.04
N TYR A 413 -3.17 -43.49 4.10
CA TYR A 413 -4.57 -43.09 3.93
C TYR A 413 -5.43 -43.66 5.08
N LEU A 414 -6.40 -42.90 5.59
CA LEU A 414 -7.51 -43.43 6.40
C LEU A 414 -8.85 -42.84 5.93
N ARG A 415 -9.65 -43.72 5.30
CA ARG A 415 -11.09 -43.58 5.06
C ARG A 415 -11.83 -43.78 6.39
N ALA A 416 -12.73 -42.86 6.75
CA ALA A 416 -13.73 -43.11 7.79
C ALA A 416 -15.06 -43.54 7.15
N ARG A 417 -15.60 -44.65 7.63
CA ARG A 417 -16.89 -45.25 7.25
C ARG A 417 -18.05 -44.58 8.01
N PHE A 418 -19.19 -44.51 7.34
CA PHE A 418 -20.51 -44.30 7.95
C PHE A 418 -20.94 -45.52 8.77
N SER A 419 -21.68 -45.31 9.85
CA SER A 419 -22.64 -46.29 10.38
C SER A 419 -23.87 -45.57 10.90
N SER A 420 -25.01 -46.04 10.42
CA SER A 420 -26.37 -45.83 10.90
C SER A 420 -26.64 -46.71 12.13
N ALA A 421 -27.32 -46.15 13.13
CA ALA A 421 -28.42 -46.73 13.88
C ALA A 421 -29.08 -45.60 14.69
#